data_AF-A0A9E2V8B8-F1
#
_entry.id   AF-A0A9E2V8B8-F1
#
_cell.length_a   1.000
_cell.length_b   1.000
_cell.length_c   1.000
_cell.angle_alpha   90.00
_cell.angle_beta   90.00
_cell.angle_gamma   90.00
#
_symmetry.space_group_name_H-M   'P 1'
#
loop_
_entity.id
_entity.type
_entity.pdbx_description
1 polymer ?
#
loop_
_entity_poly.entity_id
_entity_poly.type
_entity_poly.pdbx_seq_one_letter_code
_entity_poly.pdbx_strand_id
1 'polypeptide(L)'
;MKNKGILLALCTALISGFAVFFNKFASAAVGDPYIFTFLKNAPVAILFLAIIFMPRFLKQLKKMDIKQWSYLLLIGLIGGAIPFLMFFKGLTMISSGNAALIHKTLFIWVGILAVVFLKEKFSRYQLLALPI
;
A
#
# COMPACT_ATOMS: atom_id res chain seq x y z
N MET A 1 16.16 18.42 -2.91
CA MET A 1 15.49 17.12 -2.73
C MET A 1 14.07 17.24 -2.17
N LYS A 2 13.78 18.16 -1.22
CA LYS A 2 12.46 18.41 -0.63
C LYS A 2 11.30 18.56 -1.65
N ASN A 3 11.50 19.34 -2.72
CA ASN A 3 10.45 19.62 -3.71
C ASN A 3 10.08 18.41 -4.58
N LYS A 4 11.02 17.47 -4.82
CA LYS A 4 10.74 16.26 -5.61
C LYS A 4 9.83 15.30 -4.86
N GLY A 5 10.03 15.15 -3.55
CA GLY A 5 9.15 14.33 -2.70
C GLY A 5 7.72 14.87 -2.65
N ILE A 6 7.57 16.19 -2.52
CA ILE A 6 6.24 16.85 -2.53
C ILE A 6 5.56 16.66 -3.90
N LEU A 7 6.31 16.83 -4.99
CA LEU A 7 5.77 16.61 -6.35
C LEU A 7 5.30 15.16 -6.53
N LEU A 8 6.11 14.18 -6.12
CA LEU A 8 5.72 12.76 -6.20
C LEU A 8 4.47 12.49 -5.36
N ALA A 9 4.40 13.01 -4.13
CA ALA A 9 3.23 12.85 -3.28
C ALA A 9 1.97 13.50 -3.89
N LEU A 10 2.09 14.68 -4.49
CA LEU A 10 0.99 15.34 -5.21
C LEU A 10 0.55 14.54 -6.43
N CYS A 11 1.49 14.02 -7.23
CA CYS A 11 1.17 13.14 -8.36
C CYS A 11 0.45 11.88 -7.88
N THR A 12 0.92 11.25 -6.81
CA THR A 12 0.24 10.09 -6.21
C THR A 12 -1.16 10.47 -5.73
N ALA A 13 -1.34 11.60 -5.06
CA ALA A 13 -2.65 12.05 -4.60
C ALA A 13 -3.64 12.28 -5.76
N LEU A 14 -3.19 12.88 -6.86
CA LEU A 14 -3.99 13.09 -8.07
C LEU A 14 -4.38 11.76 -8.73
N ILE A 15 -3.40 10.86 -8.91
CA ILE A 15 -3.64 9.53 -9.49
C ILE A 15 -4.60 8.74 -8.61
N SER A 16 -4.40 8.72 -7.29
CA SER A 16 -5.27 8.03 -6.34
C SER A 16 -6.67 8.62 -6.32
N GLY A 17 -6.80 9.96 -6.34
CA GLY A 17 -8.09 10.64 -6.38
C GLY A 17 -8.89 10.25 -7.63
N PHE A 18 -8.29 10.34 -8.81
CA PHE A 18 -8.91 9.91 -10.07
C PHE A 18 -9.22 8.41 -10.08
N ALA A 19 -8.29 7.59 -9.59
CA ALA A 19 -8.44 6.13 -9.57
C ALA A 19 -9.65 5.68 -8.75
N VAL A 20 -10.02 6.37 -7.67
CA VAL A 20 -11.22 6.02 -6.88
C VAL A 20 -12.48 6.13 -7.71
N PHE A 21 -12.66 7.23 -8.47
CA PHE A 21 -13.79 7.40 -9.36
C PHE A 21 -13.77 6.36 -10.48
N PHE A 22 -12.63 6.21 -11.16
CA PHE A 22 -12.49 5.24 -12.23
C PHE A 22 -12.79 3.81 -11.77
N ASN A 23 -12.24 3.38 -10.62
CA ASN A 23 -12.48 2.04 -10.07
C ASN A 23 -13.96 1.80 -9.77
N LYS A 24 -14.71 2.82 -9.32
CA LYS A 24 -16.15 2.70 -9.05
C LYS A 24 -16.95 2.47 -10.34
N PHE A 25 -16.68 3.25 -11.39
CA PHE A 25 -17.38 3.08 -12.67
C PHE A 25 -16.99 1.78 -13.37
N ALA A 26 -15.70 1.45 -13.37
CA ALA A 26 -15.19 0.25 -14.01
C ALA A 26 -15.63 -1.04 -13.30
N SER A 27 -15.69 -1.05 -11.95
CA SER A 27 -16.22 -2.21 -11.22
C SER A 27 -17.72 -2.42 -11.47
N ALA A 28 -18.51 -1.33 -11.58
CA ALA A 28 -19.92 -1.42 -11.93
C ALA A 28 -20.17 -1.92 -13.36
N ALA A 29 -19.31 -1.55 -14.31
CA ALA A 29 -19.40 -2.00 -15.70
C ALA A 29 -19.05 -3.49 -15.87
N VAL A 30 -18.11 -4.02 -15.07
CA VAL A 30 -17.70 -5.44 -15.11
C VAL A 30 -18.67 -6.35 -14.34
N GLY A 31 -19.38 -5.81 -13.35
CA GLY A 31 -20.40 -6.53 -12.58
C GLY A 31 -19.85 -7.42 -11.45
N ASP A 32 -18.71 -8.09 -11.68
CA ASP A 32 -18.01 -8.90 -10.66
C ASP A 32 -16.76 -8.16 -10.09
N PRO A 33 -16.73 -7.80 -8.80
CA PRO A 33 -15.60 -7.13 -8.15
C PRO A 33 -14.29 -7.94 -8.13
N TYR A 34 -14.36 -9.28 -8.08
CA TYR A 34 -13.18 -10.14 -8.06
C TYR A 34 -12.52 -10.19 -9.43
N ILE A 35 -13.33 -10.32 -10.49
CA ILE A 35 -12.84 -10.29 -11.88
C ILE A 35 -12.23 -8.92 -12.18
N PHE A 36 -12.91 -7.83 -11.80
CA PHE A 36 -12.36 -6.48 -11.99
C PHE A 36 -11.03 -6.30 -11.25
N THR A 37 -10.93 -6.75 -10.00
CA THR A 37 -9.70 -6.64 -9.22
C THR A 37 -8.56 -7.45 -9.84
N PHE A 38 -8.84 -8.66 -10.33
CA PHE A 38 -7.86 -9.48 -11.03
C PHE A 38 -7.38 -8.81 -12.32
N LEU A 39 -8.31 -8.36 -13.18
CA LEU A 39 -7.98 -7.70 -14.44
C LEU A 39 -7.18 -6.41 -14.25
N LYS A 40 -7.49 -5.65 -13.20
CA LYS A 40 -6.74 -4.45 -12.82
C LYS A 40 -5.31 -4.77 -12.36
N ASN A 41 -5.15 -5.80 -11.52
CA ASN A 41 -3.88 -6.08 -10.86
C ASN A 41 -2.96 -7.00 -11.67
N ALA A 42 -3.50 -7.86 -12.55
CA ALA A 42 -2.71 -8.79 -13.35
C ALA A 42 -1.69 -8.08 -14.27
N PRO A 43 -2.01 -7.00 -14.99
CA PRO A 43 -1.02 -6.26 -15.79
C PRO A 43 0.11 -5.70 -14.94
N VAL A 44 -0.20 -5.22 -13.73
CA VAL A 44 0.81 -4.69 -12.79
C VAL A 44 1.73 -5.80 -12.31
N ALA A 45 1.17 -6.98 -11.98
CA ALA A 45 1.95 -8.15 -11.60
C ALA A 45 2.88 -8.62 -12.74
N ILE A 46 2.37 -8.68 -13.97
CA ILE A 46 3.17 -9.02 -15.16
C ILE A 46 4.30 -7.99 -15.37
N LEU A 47 4.01 -6.70 -15.23
CA LEU A 47 5.01 -5.65 -15.35
C LEU A 47 6.12 -5.81 -14.30
N PHE A 48 5.77 -6.04 -13.04
CA PHE A 48 6.77 -6.27 -12.00
C PHE A 48 7.58 -7.53 -12.21
N LEU A 49 6.97 -8.62 -12.68
CA LEU A 49 7.70 -9.83 -13.08
C LEU A 49 8.69 -9.51 -14.20
N ALA A 50 8.25 -8.81 -15.24
CA ALA A 50 9.11 -8.42 -16.36
C ALA A 50 10.32 -7.59 -15.89
N ILE A 51 10.11 -6.65 -14.96
CA ILE A 51 11.18 -5.85 -14.35
C ILE A 51 12.16 -6.75 -13.58
N ILE A 52 11.66 -7.70 -12.79
CA ILE A 52 12.50 -8.64 -12.03
C ILE A 52 13.39 -9.49 -12.95
N PHE A 53 12.88 -9.89 -14.12
CA PHE A 53 13.64 -10.65 -15.11
C PHE A 53 14.72 -9.83 -15.84
N MET A 54 14.77 -8.52 -15.66
CA MET A 54 15.83 -7.70 -16.25
C MET A 54 17.20 -8.11 -15.64
N PRO A 55 18.28 -8.23 -16.46
CA PRO A 55 19.56 -8.80 -16.01
C PRO A 55 20.16 -8.11 -14.78
N ARG A 56 19.91 -6.82 -14.60
CA ARG A 56 20.35 -6.05 -13.43
C ARG A 56 19.76 -6.59 -12.12
N PHE A 57 18.45 -6.86 -12.10
CA PHE A 57 17.76 -7.35 -10.91
C PHE A 57 18.05 -8.82 -10.66
N LEU A 58 18.12 -9.65 -11.70
CA LEU A 58 18.53 -11.06 -11.56
C LEU A 58 19.93 -11.21 -10.97
N LYS A 59 20.89 -10.39 -11.41
CA LYS A 59 22.24 -10.36 -10.82
C LYS A 59 22.22 -9.94 -9.35
N GLN A 60 21.31 -9.04 -8.98
CA GLN A 60 21.17 -8.58 -7.59
C GLN A 60 20.51 -9.65 -6.71
N LEU A 61 19.44 -10.30 -7.18
CA LEU A 61 18.76 -11.41 -6.50
C LEU A 61 19.69 -12.60 -6.25
N LYS A 62 20.53 -12.95 -7.23
CA LYS A 62 21.54 -14.02 -7.07
C LYS A 62 22.62 -13.70 -6.04
N LYS A 63 22.87 -12.43 -5.76
CA LYS A 63 23.85 -12.00 -4.74
C LYS A 63 23.23 -11.89 -3.34
N MET A 64 21.91 -12.07 -3.21
CA MET A 64 21.24 -11.91 -1.93
C MET A 64 21.48 -13.11 -1.02
N ASP A 65 21.84 -12.83 0.22
CA ASP A 65 21.97 -13.84 1.27
C ASP A 65 20.58 -14.27 1.81
N ILE A 66 20.52 -15.43 2.47
CA ILE A 66 19.30 -16.01 3.06
C ILE A 66 18.59 -15.03 3.99
N LYS A 67 19.35 -14.17 4.71
CA LYS A 67 18.81 -13.11 5.57
C LYS A 67 18.09 -12.02 4.78
N GLN A 68 18.60 -11.66 3.60
CA GLN A 68 17.96 -10.64 2.78
C GLN A 68 16.69 -11.17 2.12
N TRP A 69 16.70 -12.46 1.75
CA TRP A 69 15.50 -13.16 1.31
C TRP A 69 14.45 -13.25 2.42
N SER A 70 14.85 -13.55 3.66
CA SER A 70 13.91 -13.58 4.78
C SER A 70 13.31 -12.19 5.07
N TYR A 71 14.10 -11.11 5.00
CA TYR A 71 13.56 -9.76 5.11
C TYR A 71 12.57 -9.43 3.98
N LEU A 72 12.87 -9.82 2.74
CA LEU A 72 11.96 -9.59 1.62
C LEU A 72 10.63 -10.32 1.80
N LEU A 73 10.70 -11.57 2.29
CA LEU A 73 9.52 -12.37 2.61
C LEU A 73 8.72 -11.78 3.78
N LEU A 74 9.39 -11.33 4.85
CA LEU A 74 8.74 -10.67 5.98
C LEU A 74 8.05 -9.37 5.57
N ILE A 75 8.69 -8.54 4.74
CA ILE A 75 8.09 -7.31 4.22
C ILE A 75 6.86 -7.64 3.37
N GLY A 76 6.93 -8.67 2.51
CA GLY A 76 5.79 -9.10 1.70
C GLY A 76 4.62 -9.65 2.52
N LEU A 77 4.91 -10.46 3.55
CA LEU A 77 3.88 -11.06 4.41
C LEU A 77 3.25 -10.03 5.36
N ILE A 78 4.08 -9.32 6.12
CA ILE A 78 3.63 -8.39 7.17
C ILE A 78 3.16 -7.07 6.57
N GLY A 79 3.84 -6.56 5.54
CA GLY A 79 3.47 -5.30 4.89
C GLY A 79 2.34 -5.45 3.86
N GLY A 80 2.09 -6.66 3.37
CA GLY A 80 1.16 -6.90 2.26
C GLY A 80 0.13 -7.98 2.56
N ALA A 81 0.52 -9.25 2.39
CA ALA A 81 -0.42 -10.37 2.31
C ALA A 81 -1.33 -10.51 3.54
N ILE A 82 -0.75 -10.49 4.74
CA ILE A 82 -1.51 -10.68 5.99
C ILE A 82 -2.49 -9.52 6.22
N PRO A 83 -2.07 -8.23 6.23
CA PRO A 83 -3.01 -7.12 6.38
C PRO A 83 -4.10 -7.09 5.32
N PHE A 84 -3.78 -7.43 4.06
CA PHE A 84 -4.76 -7.45 2.98
C PHE A 84 -5.85 -8.49 3.26
N LEU A 85 -5.47 -9.73 3.61
CA LEU A 85 -6.42 -10.77 4.00
C LEU A 85 -7.26 -10.37 5.22
N MET A 86 -6.62 -9.79 6.24
CA MET A 86 -7.33 -9.31 7.44
C MET A 86 -8.31 -8.19 7.11
N PHE A 87 -7.97 -7.29 6.18
CA PHE A 87 -8.84 -6.21 5.74
C PHE A 87 -10.09 -6.75 5.01
N PHE A 88 -9.93 -7.65 4.04
CA PHE A 88 -11.08 -8.25 3.34
C PHE A 88 -11.94 -9.09 4.28
N LYS A 89 -11.33 -9.85 5.21
CA LYS A 89 -12.08 -10.55 6.25
C LYS A 89 -12.81 -9.58 7.18
N GLY A 90 -12.21 -8.46 7.54
CA GLY A 90 -12.88 -7.41 8.31
C GLY A 90 -14.11 -6.86 7.60
N LEU A 91 -14.03 -6.65 6.28
CA LEU A 91 -15.16 -6.20 5.47
C LEU A 91 -16.34 -7.19 5.43
N THR A 92 -16.12 -8.48 5.68
CA THR A 92 -17.22 -9.45 5.80
C THR A 92 -17.82 -9.51 7.21
N MET A 93 -17.14 -8.96 8.22
CA MET A 93 -17.57 -8.99 9.63
C MET A 93 -18.28 -7.71 10.07
N ILE A 94 -18.03 -6.57 9.44
CA ILE A 94 -18.61 -5.26 9.79
C ILE A 94 -19.09 -4.51 8.54
N SER A 95 -19.96 -3.51 8.72
CA SER A 95 -20.42 -2.67 7.62
C SER A 95 -19.27 -1.92 6.95
N SER A 96 -19.39 -1.67 5.64
CA SER A 96 -18.40 -0.93 4.86
C SER A 96 -18.12 0.49 5.41
N GLY A 97 -19.15 1.14 5.97
CA GLY A 97 -19.01 2.43 6.64
C GLY A 97 -18.13 2.35 7.89
N ASN A 98 -18.37 1.37 8.76
CA ASN A 98 -17.57 1.17 9.98
C ASN A 98 -16.13 0.77 9.63
N ALA A 99 -15.96 -0.11 8.65
CA ALA A 99 -14.63 -0.51 8.17
C ALA A 99 -13.85 0.68 7.60
N ALA A 100 -14.51 1.55 6.82
CA ALA A 100 -13.88 2.75 6.28
C ALA A 100 -13.48 3.75 7.38
N LEU A 101 -14.30 3.91 8.43
CA LEU A 101 -13.94 4.75 9.58
C LEU A 101 -12.71 4.21 10.31
N ILE A 102 -12.69 2.91 10.62
CA ILE A 102 -11.54 2.27 11.27
C ILE A 102 -10.29 2.43 10.39
N HIS A 103 -10.40 2.15 9.09
CA HIS A 103 -9.28 2.28 8.15
C HIS A 103 -8.79 3.71 8.01
N LYS A 104 -9.64 4.72 8.18
CA LYS A 104 -9.20 6.13 8.19
C LYS A 104 -8.28 6.42 9.38
N THR A 105 -8.40 5.72 10.50
CA THR A 105 -7.48 5.90 11.65
C THR A 105 -6.08 5.33 11.43
N LEU A 106 -5.81 4.67 10.29
CA LEU A 106 -4.53 4.04 9.98
C LEU A 106 -3.33 4.98 10.16
N PHE A 107 -3.47 6.27 9.82
CA PHE A 107 -2.39 7.25 9.97
C PHE A 107 -1.97 7.43 11.44
N ILE A 108 -2.89 7.27 12.41
CA ILE A 108 -2.59 7.35 13.85
C ILE A 108 -1.67 6.20 14.23
N TRP A 109 -2.05 4.99 13.83
CA TRP A 109 -1.26 3.78 14.07
C TRP A 109 0.11 3.86 13.42
N VAL A 110 0.18 4.32 12.16
CA VAL A 110 1.45 4.54 11.47
C VAL A 110 2.32 5.56 12.20
N GLY A 111 1.73 6.68 12.66
CA GLY A 111 2.45 7.70 13.43
C GLY A 111 3.03 7.14 14.74
N ILE A 112 2.24 6.38 15.50
CA ILE A 112 2.71 5.72 16.73
C ILE A 112 3.86 4.76 16.44
N LEU A 113 3.71 3.89 15.42
CA LEU A 113 4.75 2.93 15.05
C LEU A 113 6.02 3.63 14.53
N ALA A 114 5.90 4.78 13.86
CA ALA A 114 7.05 5.58 13.44
C ALA A 114 7.84 6.13 14.64
N VAL A 115 7.17 6.58 15.71
CA VAL A 115 7.88 6.96 16.96
C VAL A 115 8.60 5.76 17.55
N VAL A 116 7.93 4.63 17.68
CA VAL A 116 8.46 3.45 18.38
C VAL A 116 9.62 2.81 17.62
N PHE A 117 9.45 2.55 16.33
CA PHE A 117 10.41 1.79 15.52
C PHE A 117 11.45 2.66 14.82
N LEU A 118 11.05 3.82 14.28
CA LEU A 118 11.96 4.71 13.54
C LEU A 118 12.57 5.80 14.44
N LYS A 119 12.08 5.94 15.69
CA LYS A 119 12.53 6.97 16.64
C LYS A 119 12.35 8.40 16.09
N GLU A 120 11.33 8.61 15.26
CA GLU A 120 11.04 9.92 14.70
C GLU A 120 10.58 10.91 15.79
N LYS A 121 11.08 12.13 15.72
CA LYS A 121 10.70 13.22 16.64
C LYS A 121 9.63 14.08 16.00
N PHE A 122 8.38 13.88 16.42
CA PHE A 122 7.29 14.73 15.98
C PHE A 122 7.36 16.11 16.66
N SER A 123 7.22 17.17 15.86
CA SER A 123 6.98 18.52 16.38
C SER A 123 5.59 18.60 17.01
N ARG A 124 5.38 19.49 17.99
CA ARG A 124 4.07 19.70 18.64
C ARG A 124 2.96 19.97 17.61
N TYR A 125 3.28 20.66 16.52
CA TYR A 125 2.34 20.91 15.42
C TYR A 125 1.97 19.64 14.64
N GLN A 126 2.90 18.69 14.47
CA GLN A 126 2.62 17.42 13.79
C GLN A 126 1.78 16.49 14.65
N LEU A 127 1.97 16.52 15.97
CA LEU A 127 1.12 15.77 16.92
C LEU A 127 -0.32 16.30 16.93
N LEU A 128 -0.49 17.62 16.85
CA LEU A 128 -1.82 18.25 16.78
C LEU A 128 -2.50 18.04 15.41
N ALA A 129 -1.72 17.98 14.33
CA ALA A 129 -2.24 17.72 12.99
C ALA A 129 -2.55 16.23 12.76
N LEU A 130 -1.93 15.33 13.52
CA LEU A 130 -2.10 13.90 13.33
C LEU A 130 -3.57 13.46 13.41
N PRO A 131 -4.37 13.80 14.44
CA PRO A 131 -5.76 13.35 14.56
C PRO A 131 -6.80 14.09 13.69
N ILE A 132 -6.39 15.07 12.87
CA ILE A 132 -7.26 15.90 12.03
C ILE A 132 -7.24 15.38 10.59
#